data_AF-A0A955I583-F1
#
_entry.id   AF-A0A955I583-F1
#
_cell.length_a   1.000
_cell.length_b   1.000
_cell.length_c   1.000
_cell.angle_alpha   90.00
_cell.angle_beta   90.00
_cell.angle_gamma   90.00
#
_symmetry.space_group_name_H-M   'P 1'
#
loop_
_entity.id
_entity.type
_entity.pdbx_description
1 polymer ?
#
loop_
_entity_poly.entity_id
_entity_poly.type
_entity_poly.pdbx_seq_one_letter_code
_entity_poly.pdbx_strand_id
1 'polypeptide(L)' 'QVGGVPPFGRLLGLDLYFDSSMWEKETSAFNCGRRDRSIVMKTKDLIELAEPDAKSIKFDFKA' A
#
# COMPACT_ATOMS: atom_id res chain seq x y z
N GLN A 1 3.72 -8.74 13.37
CA GLN A 1 5.16 -9.12 13.32
C GLN A 1 5.84 -8.26 12.26
N VAL A 2 7.08 -7.79 12.50
CA VAL A 2 7.85 -7.04 11.49
C VAL A 2 8.02 -7.87 10.22
N GLY A 3 7.77 -7.25 9.06
CA GLY A 3 7.82 -7.90 7.73
C GLY A 3 6.53 -8.56 7.26
N GLY A 4 5.48 -8.57 8.09
CA GLY A 4 4.16 -9.11 7.72
C GLY A 4 3.05 -8.06 7.73
N VAL A 5 3.38 -6.77 7.78
CA VAL A 5 2.37 -5.71 7.95
C VAL A 5 1.66 -5.46 6.61
N PRO A 6 0.33 -5.60 6.55
CA PRO A 6 -0.42 -5.32 5.34
C PRO A 6 -0.65 -3.81 5.14
N PRO A 7 -0.86 -3.34 3.90
CA PRO A 7 -0.96 -1.92 3.55
C PRO A 7 -2.37 -1.33 3.86
N PHE A 8 -3.01 -1.74 4.95
CA PHE A 8 -4.36 -1.31 5.34
C PHE A 8 -4.35 -0.53 6.66
N GLY A 9 -3.51 0.50 6.74
CA GLY A 9 -3.33 1.32 7.96
C GLY A 9 -4.63 1.96 8.47
N ARG A 10 -5.54 2.34 7.57
CA ARG A 10 -6.84 2.93 7.94
C ARG A 10 -7.72 2.01 8.79
N LEU A 11 -7.68 0.70 8.57
CA LEU A 11 -8.40 -0.27 9.41
C LEU A 11 -7.92 -0.27 10.87
N LEU A 12 -6.73 0.27 11.12
CA LEU A 12 -6.10 0.40 12.43
C LEU A 12 -6.15 1.84 12.96
N GLY A 13 -6.86 2.75 12.29
CA GLY A 13 -6.92 4.17 12.66
C GLY A 13 -5.62 4.94 12.40
N LEU A 14 -4.77 4.46 11.50
CA LEU A 14 -3.52 5.12 11.11
C LEU A 14 -3.70 5.88 9.80
N ASP A 15 -3.05 7.03 9.69
CA ASP A 15 -2.90 7.71 8.41
C ASP A 15 -2.12 6.80 7.45
N LEU A 16 -2.63 6.69 6.22
CA LEU A 16 -2.06 5.85 5.18
C LEU A 16 -1.65 6.73 4.00
N TYR A 17 -0.39 6.65 3.60
CA TYR A 17 0.15 7.36 2.45
C TYR A 17 0.84 6.36 1.54
N PHE A 18 0.58 6.45 0.24
CA PHE A 18 1.30 5.70 -0.78
C PHE A 18 2.22 6.64 -1.56
N ASP A 19 3.36 6.10 -2.01
CA ASP A 19 4.25 6.83 -2.89
C ASP A 19 3.60 7.11 -4.24
N SER A 20 3.84 8.30 -4.79
CA SER A 20 3.31 8.75 -6.09
C SER A 20 3.57 7.76 -7.23
N SER A 21 4.70 7.04 -7.21
CA SER A 21 5.03 6.02 -8.21
C SER A 21 4.06 4.83 -8.24
N MET A 22 3.29 4.59 -7.16
CA MET A 22 2.28 3.53 -7.10
C MET A 22 1.18 3.71 -8.15
N TRP A 23 0.82 4.95 -8.47
CA TRP A 23 -0.24 5.24 -9.44
C TRP A 23 0.11 4.85 -10.89
N GLU A 24 1.40 4.64 -11.18
CA GLU A 24 1.88 4.23 -12.49
C GLU A 24 2.09 2.71 -12.62
N LYS A 25 2.02 1.96 -11.50
CA LYS A 25 2.24 0.51 -11.50
C LYS A 25 0.97 -0.23 -11.86
N GLU A 26 1.06 -1.17 -12.79
CA GLU A 26 -0.06 -2.06 -13.13
C GLU A 26 -0.37 -3.04 -11.99
N THR A 27 0.66 -3.62 -11.39
CA THR A 27 0.55 -4.63 -10.33
C THR A 27 1.41 -4.28 -9.11
N SER A 28 0.94 -4.70 -7.95
CA SER A 28 1.62 -4.51 -6.66
C SER A 28 1.62 -5.81 -5.87
N ALA A 29 2.71 -6.05 -5.15
CA ALA A 29 2.87 -7.17 -4.23
C ALA A 29 3.09 -6.65 -2.81
N PHE A 30 2.36 -7.20 -1.82
CA PHE A 30 2.49 -6.78 -0.42
C PHE A 30 2.36 -7.95 0.55
N ASN A 31 2.92 -7.78 1.75
CA ASN A 31 2.88 -8.79 2.82
C ASN A 31 1.51 -8.83 3.50
N CYS A 32 1.02 -10.01 3.87
CA CYS A 32 -0.37 -10.20 4.34
C CYS A 32 -0.48 -10.87 5.72
N GLY A 33 0.18 -10.31 6.73
CA GLY A 33 0.18 -10.84 8.11
C GLY A 33 1.21 -11.95 8.35
N ARG A 34 1.94 -12.36 7.31
CA ARG A 34 2.89 -13.48 7.31
C ARG A 34 4.17 -13.10 6.54
N ARG A 35 5.27 -13.80 6.79
CA ARG A 35 6.59 -13.55 6.16
C ARG A 35 6.89 -14.45 4.95
N ASP A 36 6.08 -15.48 4.76
CA ASP A 36 6.25 -16.52 3.73
C ASP A 36 5.23 -16.38 2.58
N ARG A 37 4.37 -15.35 2.63
CA ARG A 37 3.28 -15.17 1.67
C ARG A 37 3.05 -13.68 1.38
N SER A 38 2.74 -13.41 0.13
CA SER A 38 2.37 -12.09 -0.37
C SER A 38 1.10 -12.20 -1.20
N ILE A 39 0.36 -11.10 -1.27
CA ILE A 39 -0.75 -10.94 -2.23
C ILE A 39 -0.24 -10.12 -3.39
N VAL A 40 -0.54 -10.57 -4.61
CA VAL A 40 -0.29 -9.82 -5.85
C VAL A 40 -1.64 -9.47 -6.46
N MET A 41 -1.84 -8.19 -6.75
CA MET A 41 -3.09 -7.70 -7.35
C MET A 41 -2.84 -6.45 -8.20
N LYS A 42 -3.86 -5.99 -8.92
CA LYS A 42 -3.80 -4.71 -9.63
C LYS A 42 -3.59 -3.58 -8.63
N THR A 43 -2.66 -2.69 -8.90
CA THR A 43 -2.36 -1.58 -7.98
C THR A 43 -3.54 -0.63 -7.84
N LYS A 44 -4.31 -0.43 -8.92
CA LYS A 44 -5.54 0.38 -8.88
C LYS A 44 -6.54 -0.14 -7.85
N ASP A 45 -6.79 -1.45 -7.86
CA ASP A 45 -7.72 -2.09 -6.93
C ASP A 45 -7.17 -2.01 -5.48
N LEU A 46 -5.85 -2.11 -5.30
CA LEU A 46 -5.22 -1.92 -3.99
C LEU A 46 -5.40 -0.49 -3.46
N ILE A 47 -5.17 0.53 -4.30
CA ILE A 47 -5.36 1.94 -3.94
C ILE A 47 -6.82 2.20 -3.55
N GLU A 48 -7.78 1.64 -4.30
CA GLU A 48 -9.20 1.77 -4.02
C GLU A 48 -9.58 1.13 -2.67
N LEU A 49 -9.07 -0.06 -2.36
CA LEU A 49 -9.37 -0.77 -1.11
C LEU A 49 -8.64 -0.21 0.11
N ALA A 50 -7.39 0.23 -0.07
CA ALA A 50 -6.57 0.72 1.03
C ALA A 50 -6.91 2.15 1.41
N GLU A 51 -7.45 2.91 0.45
CA GLU A 51 -7.80 4.32 0.57
C GLU A 51 -6.64 5.15 1.16
N PRO A 52 -5.50 5.33 0.48
CA PRO A 52 -4.49 6.27 0.97
C PRO A 52 -5.02 7.71 0.99
N ASP A 53 -4.41 8.59 1.81
CA ASP A 53 -4.71 10.01 1.81
C ASP A 53 -4.39 10.62 0.43
N ALA A 54 -5.32 11.39 -0.13
CA ALA A 54 -5.19 12.02 -1.44
C ALA A 54 -3.98 12.95 -1.55
N LYS A 55 -3.45 13.48 -0.43
CA LYS A 55 -2.21 14.24 -0.40
C LYS A 55 -1.02 13.42 -0.92
N SER A 56 -1.04 12.10 -0.73
CA SER A 56 0.05 11.21 -1.11
C SER A 56 0.21 10.99 -2.61
N ILE A 57 -0.80 11.38 -3.43
CA ILE A 57 -0.72 11.30 -4.90
C ILE A 57 0.50 12.05 -5.44
N LYS A 58 0.96 13.09 -4.73
CA LYS A 58 2.11 13.93 -5.13
C LYS A 58 3.35 13.70 -4.27
N PHE A 59 3.31 12.75 -3.34
CA PHE A 59 4.45 12.49 -2.47
C PHE A 59 5.42 11.57 -3.17
N ASP A 60 6.60 12.11 -3.48
CA ASP A 60 7.79 11.36 -3.89
C ASP A 60 8.61 11.11 -2.63
N PHE A 61 8.44 9.92 -2.04
CA PHE A 61 9.22 9.47 -0.89
C PHE A 61 10.55 8.96 -1.43
N LYS A 62 11.49 9.89 -1.61
CA LYS A 62 12.86 9.53 -1.99
C LYS A 62 13.45 8.55 -0.99
N ALA A 63 13.91 7.41 -1.50
CA ALA A 63 14.61 6.37 -0.75
C ALA A 63 16.04 6.79 -0.40
#